data_AF-A0A2P5YAR4-F1
#
_entry.id   AF-A0A2P5YAR4-F1
#
_cell.length_a   1.000
_cell.length_b   1.000
_cell.length_c   1.000
_cell.angle_alpha   90.00
_cell.angle_beta   90.00
_cell.angle_gamma   90.00
#
_symmetry.space_group_name_H-M   'P 1'
#
loop_
_entity.id
_entity.type
_entity.pdbx_description
1 polymer ?
#
loop_
_entity_poly.entity_id
_entity_poly.type
_entity_poly.pdbx_seq_one_letter_code
_entity_poly.pdbx_strand_id
1 'polypeptide(L)'
;MEWRACYLDVILVPLSMLIPIAYHCWLWHKVRTQPLATIIGINSTGRRFWVSAIIKDNEKKNILAVQTLRNTIMGSTLMATTSILLCAGLAAVISSTYTVKKPLNDSIFGAHGEFMVALKYVTILCIFLFSFSCHTLSIRFINQVNILINTPQDPTSIVTPHYLSDLLEKGFLLNTAGNRLFYAALPLLLWIFGPVLVFVGSITIVTLLYNLDFVFGFRRNKQIDVGDCESG
;
A
#
# COMPACT_ATOMS: atom_id res chain seq x y z
N MET A 1 -24.35 -29.09 6.96
CA MET A 1 -23.74 -28.29 5.86
C MET A 1 -22.53 -27.45 6.31
N GLU A 2 -22.03 -27.59 7.54
CA GLU A 2 -20.90 -26.80 8.06
C GLU A 2 -19.52 -27.33 7.65
N TRP A 3 -19.42 -28.63 7.38
CA TRP A 3 -18.17 -29.30 6.94
C TRP A 3 -17.61 -28.75 5.62
N ARG A 4 -18.49 -28.34 4.68
CA ARG A 4 -18.06 -27.71 3.42
C ARG A 4 -17.53 -26.28 3.64
N ALA A 5 -18.07 -25.54 4.61
CA ALA A 5 -17.61 -24.19 4.93
C ALA A 5 -16.22 -24.20 5.59
N CYS A 6 -15.95 -25.13 6.50
CA CYS A 6 -14.61 -25.31 7.09
C CYS A 6 -13.56 -25.75 6.06
N TYR A 7 -13.88 -26.68 5.16
CA TYR A 7 -12.94 -27.12 4.13
C TYR A 7 -12.69 -26.01 3.09
N LEU A 8 -13.71 -25.22 2.76
CA LEU A 8 -13.55 -24.02 1.94
C LEU A 8 -12.69 -22.99 2.65
N ASP A 9 -12.89 -22.68 3.93
CA ASP A 9 -12.04 -21.72 4.65
C ASP A 9 -10.58 -22.23 4.74
N VAL A 10 -10.34 -23.51 5.03
CA VAL A 10 -8.97 -24.05 5.14
C VAL A 10 -8.21 -24.00 3.81
N ILE A 11 -8.89 -24.00 2.66
CA ILE A 11 -8.27 -23.92 1.34
C ILE A 11 -8.31 -22.49 0.79
N LEU A 12 -9.45 -21.82 0.80
CA LEU A 12 -9.61 -20.46 0.26
C LEU A 12 -8.80 -19.43 1.02
N VAL A 13 -8.55 -19.60 2.32
CA VAL A 13 -7.84 -18.62 3.12
C VAL A 13 -6.37 -18.55 2.76
N PRO A 14 -5.61 -19.66 2.85
CA PRO A 14 -4.23 -19.65 2.37
C PRO A 14 -4.19 -19.27 0.89
N LEU A 15 -5.15 -19.69 0.06
CA LEU A 15 -5.21 -19.29 -1.35
C LEU A 15 -5.45 -17.77 -1.53
N SER A 16 -6.34 -17.18 -0.76
CA SER A 16 -6.68 -15.74 -0.79
C SER A 16 -5.58 -14.86 -0.24
N MET A 17 -4.71 -15.39 0.61
CA MET A 17 -3.48 -14.74 1.04
C MET A 17 -2.33 -14.98 0.04
N LEU A 18 -2.27 -16.18 -0.56
CA LEU A 18 -1.28 -16.53 -1.58
C LEU A 18 -1.42 -15.70 -2.85
N ILE A 19 -2.64 -15.42 -3.30
CA ILE A 19 -2.88 -14.62 -4.52
C ILE A 19 -2.26 -13.21 -4.42
N PRO A 20 -2.53 -12.39 -3.39
CA PRO A 20 -1.89 -11.09 -3.23
C PRO A 20 -0.40 -11.22 -2.91
N ILE A 21 0.05 -12.22 -2.15
CA ILE A 21 1.48 -12.43 -1.89
C ILE A 21 2.23 -12.78 -3.19
N ALA A 22 1.70 -13.69 -4.00
CA ALA A 22 2.26 -14.09 -5.28
C ALA A 22 2.23 -12.93 -6.28
N TYR A 23 1.14 -12.15 -6.33
CA TYR A 23 1.07 -10.94 -7.14
C TYR A 23 2.11 -9.91 -6.72
N HIS A 24 2.30 -9.67 -5.41
CA HIS A 24 3.28 -8.71 -4.92
C HIS A 24 4.71 -9.20 -5.08
N CYS A 25 4.96 -10.50 -4.94
CA CYS A 25 6.26 -11.11 -5.18
C CYS A 25 6.63 -11.05 -6.67
N TRP A 26 5.67 -11.35 -7.56
CA TRP A 26 5.82 -11.21 -9.00
C TRP A 26 5.99 -9.74 -9.42
N LEU A 27 5.22 -8.81 -8.85
CA LEU A 27 5.34 -7.38 -9.10
C LEU A 27 6.69 -6.86 -8.62
N TRP A 28 7.15 -7.26 -7.44
CA TRP A 28 8.47 -6.93 -6.92
C TRP A 28 9.57 -7.45 -7.85
N HIS A 29 9.43 -8.68 -8.33
CA HIS A 29 10.36 -9.26 -9.31
C HIS A 29 10.36 -8.48 -10.63
N LYS A 30 9.18 -8.11 -11.16
CA LYS A 30 9.03 -7.30 -12.38
C LYS A 30 9.57 -5.87 -12.22
N VAL A 31 9.35 -5.22 -11.08
CA VAL A 31 9.89 -3.89 -10.78
C VAL A 31 11.41 -3.91 -10.68
N ARG A 32 11.98 -5.00 -10.13
CA ARG A 32 13.44 -5.20 -10.05
C ARG A 32 14.08 -5.55 -11.39
N THR A 33 13.41 -6.33 -12.24
CA THR A 33 13.96 -6.79 -13.53
C THR A 33 13.72 -5.80 -14.68
N GLN A 34 12.61 -5.04 -14.66
CA GLN A 34 12.24 -4.10 -15.71
C GLN A 34 11.66 -2.79 -15.13
N PRO A 35 12.50 -1.94 -14.50
CA PRO A 35 12.03 -0.72 -13.82
C PRO A 35 11.33 0.25 -14.79
N LEU A 36 11.79 0.38 -16.03
CA LEU A 36 11.20 1.30 -17.02
C LEU A 36 9.86 0.83 -17.61
N ALA A 37 9.54 -0.46 -17.49
CA ALA A 37 8.25 -1.00 -17.96
C ALA A 37 7.12 -0.79 -16.94
N THR A 38 7.41 -0.24 -15.76
CA THR A 38 6.44 -0.05 -14.68
C THR A 38 6.35 1.42 -14.29
N ILE A 39 5.13 1.89 -13.97
CA ILE A 39 4.89 3.26 -13.52
C ILE A 39 5.71 3.59 -12.26
N ILE A 40 5.94 2.60 -11.40
CA ILE A 40 6.72 2.74 -10.17
C ILE A 40 8.17 3.16 -10.48
N GLY A 41 8.81 2.51 -11.47
CA GLY A 41 10.19 2.85 -11.84
C GLY A 41 10.28 4.17 -12.60
N ILE A 42 9.35 4.47 -13.52
CA ILE A 42 9.33 5.78 -14.20
C ILE A 42 9.13 6.91 -13.19
N ASN A 43 8.20 6.75 -12.24
CA ASN A 43 7.98 7.74 -11.19
C ASN A 43 9.18 7.86 -10.24
N SER A 44 9.95 6.80 -10.01
CA SER A 44 11.18 6.88 -9.23
C SER A 44 12.24 7.74 -9.93
N THR A 45 12.49 7.47 -11.21
CA THR A 45 13.40 8.28 -12.03
C THR A 45 12.95 9.73 -12.11
N GLY A 46 11.65 9.96 -12.34
CA GLY A 46 11.07 11.31 -12.37
C GLY A 46 11.22 12.07 -11.05
N ARG A 47 11.06 11.41 -9.90
CA ARG A 47 11.29 12.03 -8.58
C ARG A 47 12.75 12.41 -8.37
N ARG A 48 13.70 11.58 -8.79
CA ARG A 48 15.14 11.89 -8.69
C ARG A 48 15.48 13.15 -9.49
N PHE A 49 15.01 13.25 -10.73
CA PHE A 49 15.17 14.46 -11.54
C PHE A 49 14.47 15.68 -10.93
N TRP A 50 13.27 15.49 -10.38
CA TRP A 50 12.53 16.56 -9.72
C TRP A 50 13.28 17.11 -8.51
N VAL A 51 13.84 16.26 -7.64
CA VAL A 51 14.64 16.71 -6.48
C VAL A 51 15.84 17.54 -6.92
N SER A 52 16.61 17.07 -7.90
CA SER A 52 17.75 17.82 -8.44
C SER A 52 17.33 19.18 -9.03
N ALA A 53 16.20 19.23 -9.75
CA ALA A 53 15.69 20.46 -10.35
C ALA A 53 15.13 21.47 -9.33
N ILE A 54 14.54 20.99 -8.22
CA ILE A 54 14.07 21.85 -7.13
C ILE A 54 15.25 22.45 -6.38
N ILE A 55 16.27 21.65 -6.05
CA ILE A 55 17.44 22.12 -5.30
C ILE A 55 18.23 23.16 -6.11
N LYS A 56 18.37 22.96 -7.42
CA LYS A 56 19.08 23.89 -8.32
C LYS A 56 18.45 25.29 -8.34
N ASP A 57 17.13 25.37 -8.33
CA ASP A 57 16.38 26.64 -8.38
C ASP A 57 15.61 26.90 -7.07
N ASN A 58 16.20 26.54 -5.93
CA ASN A 58 15.50 26.52 -4.65
C ASN A 58 14.91 27.89 -4.27
N GLU A 59 15.60 28.99 -4.56
CA GLU A 59 15.10 30.36 -4.28
C GLU A 59 13.76 30.68 -4.94
N LYS A 60 13.46 30.07 -6.10
CA LYS A 60 12.22 30.29 -6.85
C LYS A 60 11.19 29.18 -6.63
N LYS A 61 11.64 27.96 -6.32
CA LYS A 61 10.80 26.74 -6.28
C LYS A 61 10.56 26.18 -4.87
N ASN A 62 11.14 26.76 -3.82
CA ASN A 62 10.96 26.36 -2.42
C ASN A 62 9.47 26.18 -2.03
N ILE A 63 8.61 27.15 -2.34
CA ILE A 63 7.19 27.12 -2.00
C ILE A 63 6.50 25.97 -2.74
N LEU A 64 6.78 25.79 -4.04
CA LEU A 64 6.23 24.69 -4.85
C LEU A 64 6.64 23.32 -4.27
N ALA A 65 7.89 23.18 -3.85
CA ALA A 65 8.40 21.95 -3.26
C ALA A 65 7.66 21.62 -1.96
N VAL A 66 7.58 22.59 -1.04
CA VAL A 66 6.89 22.43 0.24
C VAL A 66 5.41 22.11 0.05
N GLN A 67 4.74 22.82 -0.86
CA GLN A 67 3.33 22.58 -1.16
C GLN A 67 3.10 21.18 -1.72
N THR A 68 3.95 20.73 -2.65
CA THR A 68 3.86 19.38 -3.25
C THR A 68 4.03 18.29 -2.19
N LEU A 69 5.02 18.43 -1.30
CA LEU A 69 5.27 17.48 -0.22
C LEU A 69 4.14 17.49 0.81
N ARG A 70 3.62 18.66 1.20
CA ARG A 70 2.46 18.78 2.12
C ARG A 70 1.19 18.16 1.54
N ASN A 71 0.92 18.35 0.25
CA ASN A 71 -0.21 17.71 -0.42
C ASN A 71 -0.07 16.18 -0.40
N THR A 72 1.15 15.69 -0.62
CA THR A 72 1.44 14.25 -0.53
C THR A 72 1.22 13.72 0.89
N ILE A 73 1.72 14.43 1.92
CA ILE A 73 1.50 14.07 3.33
C ILE A 73 0.01 14.01 3.66
N MET A 74 -0.80 14.96 3.17
CA MET A 74 -2.25 14.94 3.37
C MET A 74 -2.88 13.65 2.83
N GLY A 75 -2.53 13.25 1.61
CA GLY A 75 -3.01 12.00 1.01
C GLY A 75 -2.62 10.76 1.82
N SER A 76 -1.35 10.65 2.25
CA SER A 76 -0.90 9.57 3.13
C SER A 76 -1.60 9.59 4.50
N THR A 77 -1.90 10.77 5.03
CA THR A 77 -2.59 10.94 6.32
C THR A 77 -4.04 10.45 6.23
N LEU A 78 -4.76 10.77 5.15
CA LEU A 78 -6.12 10.27 4.91
C LEU A 78 -6.14 8.72 4.88
N MET A 79 -5.17 8.10 4.21
CA MET A 79 -5.08 6.64 4.15
C MET A 79 -4.71 6.03 5.51
N ALA A 80 -3.82 6.68 6.27
CA ALA A 80 -3.47 6.27 7.62
C ALA A 80 -4.67 6.33 8.58
N THR A 81 -5.41 7.44 8.60
CA THR A 81 -6.59 7.61 9.46
C THR A 81 -7.69 6.62 9.09
N THR A 82 -7.90 6.36 7.80
CA THR A 82 -8.84 5.34 7.35
C THR A 82 -8.41 3.94 7.80
N SER A 83 -7.12 3.61 7.71
CA SER A 83 -6.59 2.31 8.16
C SER A 83 -6.83 2.08 9.66
N ILE A 84 -6.50 3.06 10.50
CA ILE A 84 -6.67 2.93 11.96
C ILE A 84 -8.15 2.96 12.36
N LEU A 85 -9.00 3.70 11.64
CA LEU A 85 -10.44 3.69 11.85
C LEU A 85 -11.04 2.30 11.59
N LEU A 86 -10.61 1.63 10.51
CA LEU A 86 -11.02 0.27 10.20
C LEU A 86 -10.50 -0.74 11.25
N CYS A 87 -9.27 -0.57 11.75
CA CYS A 87 -8.77 -1.35 12.88
C CYS A 87 -9.66 -1.20 14.13
N ALA A 88 -10.04 0.03 14.48
CA ALA A 88 -10.90 0.30 15.63
C ALA A 88 -12.30 -0.29 15.44
N GLY A 89 -12.88 -0.17 14.23
CA GLY A 89 -14.16 -0.79 13.89
C GLY A 89 -14.13 -2.31 14.02
N LEU A 90 -13.08 -2.95 13.48
CA LEU A 90 -12.86 -4.39 13.64
C LEU A 90 -12.71 -4.78 15.11
N ALA A 91 -11.89 -4.06 15.89
CA ALA A 91 -11.70 -4.33 17.30
C ALA A 91 -13.00 -4.21 18.11
N ALA A 92 -13.86 -3.24 17.78
CA ALA A 92 -15.17 -3.08 18.40
C ALA A 92 -16.11 -4.26 18.06
N VAL A 93 -16.13 -4.69 16.79
CA VAL A 93 -16.91 -5.87 16.35
C VAL A 93 -16.45 -7.13 17.08
N ILE A 94 -15.14 -7.36 17.19
CA ILE A 94 -14.56 -8.48 17.95
C ILE A 94 -15.03 -8.40 19.42
N SER A 95 -14.85 -7.25 20.07
CA SER A 95 -15.20 -7.06 21.48
C SER A 95 -16.68 -7.37 21.75
N SER A 96 -17.58 -6.87 20.90
CA SER A 96 -19.02 -7.14 21.02
C SER A 96 -19.40 -8.61 20.79
N THR A 97 -18.67 -9.31 19.91
CA THR A 97 -18.98 -10.71 19.56
C THR A 97 -18.53 -11.69 20.64
N TYR A 98 -17.34 -11.48 21.24
CA TYR A 98 -16.78 -12.40 22.24
C TYR A 98 -17.30 -12.15 23.67
N THR A 99 -17.74 -10.92 24.00
CA THR A 99 -18.28 -10.62 25.34
C THR A 99 -19.68 -11.22 25.57
N VAL A 100 -20.44 -11.47 24.49
CA VAL A 100 -21.83 -11.99 24.57
C VAL A 100 -21.88 -13.53 24.60
N LYS A 101 -20.76 -14.23 24.34
CA LYS A 101 -20.71 -15.70 24.28
C LYS A 101 -19.75 -16.29 25.33
N LYS A 102 -20.24 -16.50 26.56
CA LYS A 102 -19.74 -17.51 27.52
C LYS A 102 -20.93 -18.12 28.26
N PRO A 103 -20.96 -19.45 28.46
CA PRO A 103 -19.93 -20.16 29.22
C PRO A 103 -19.22 -21.29 28.44
N LEU A 104 -18.01 -21.58 28.93
CA LEU A 104 -17.20 -22.74 28.59
C LEU A 104 -17.99 -24.03 28.88
N ASN A 105 -18.61 -24.62 27.87
CA ASN A 105 -18.81 -26.07 27.86
C ASN A 105 -19.00 -26.60 26.43
N ASP A 106 -18.38 -27.75 26.21
CA ASP A 106 -18.58 -28.72 25.13
C ASP A 106 -17.91 -28.54 23.76
N SER A 107 -16.93 -29.42 23.62
CA SER A 107 -16.50 -30.14 22.44
C SER A 107 -15.32 -29.53 21.68
N ILE A 108 -14.31 -30.39 21.61
CA ILE A 108 -13.05 -30.30 20.87
C ILE A 108 -13.25 -29.99 19.36
N PHE A 109 -14.50 -29.88 18.88
CA PHE A 109 -14.87 -29.55 17.51
C PHE A 109 -15.44 -28.13 17.32
N GLY A 110 -15.99 -27.49 18.36
CA GLY A 110 -16.49 -26.10 18.31
C GLY A 110 -15.39 -25.03 18.46
N ALA A 111 -14.32 -25.37 19.17
CA ALA A 111 -13.14 -24.50 19.34
C ALA A 111 -12.45 -24.16 18.01
N HIS A 112 -12.52 -25.05 17.01
CA HIS A 112 -11.97 -24.78 15.69
C HIS A 112 -12.71 -23.65 14.97
N GLY A 113 -14.03 -23.52 15.15
CA GLY A 113 -14.82 -22.45 14.55
C GLY A 113 -14.54 -21.09 15.16
N GLU A 114 -14.55 -20.99 16.50
CA GLU A 114 -14.30 -19.71 17.20
C GLU A 114 -12.85 -19.24 17.06
N PHE A 115 -11.89 -20.17 17.10
CA PHE A 115 -10.48 -19.87 16.87
C PHE A 115 -10.23 -19.45 15.42
N MET A 116 -10.85 -20.13 14.44
CA MET A 116 -10.73 -19.75 13.04
C MET A 116 -11.29 -18.34 12.83
N VAL A 117 -12.47 -18.02 13.38
CA VAL A 117 -13.06 -16.68 13.31
C VAL A 117 -12.18 -15.62 13.99
N ALA A 118 -11.61 -15.92 15.16
CA ALA A 118 -10.65 -15.03 15.83
C ALA A 118 -9.44 -14.75 14.93
N LEU A 119 -8.86 -15.80 14.34
CA LEU A 119 -7.74 -15.70 13.42
C LEU A 119 -8.09 -14.85 12.18
N LYS A 120 -9.30 -14.96 11.63
CA LYS A 120 -9.76 -14.10 10.51
C LYS A 120 -9.64 -12.63 10.88
N TYR A 121 -10.27 -12.23 11.98
CA TYR A 121 -10.31 -10.84 12.41
C TYR A 121 -8.93 -10.31 12.81
N VAL A 122 -8.14 -11.09 13.54
CA VAL A 122 -6.77 -10.71 13.91
C VAL A 122 -5.89 -10.53 12.68
N THR A 123 -6.01 -11.42 11.69
CA THR A 123 -5.24 -11.30 10.43
C THR A 123 -5.56 -10.00 9.70
N ILE A 124 -6.86 -9.67 9.55
CA ILE A 124 -7.28 -8.43 8.89
C ILE A 124 -6.79 -7.20 9.67
N LEU A 125 -6.91 -7.23 11.01
CA LEU A 125 -6.46 -6.17 11.89
C LEU A 125 -4.93 -5.97 11.79
N CYS A 126 -4.14 -7.05 11.77
CA CYS A 126 -2.70 -6.98 11.57
C CYS A 126 -2.31 -6.35 10.23
N ILE A 127 -3.02 -6.67 9.14
CA ILE A 127 -2.73 -6.08 7.82
C ILE A 127 -3.05 -4.58 7.80
N PHE A 128 -4.18 -4.15 8.37
CA PHE A 128 -4.51 -2.72 8.45
C PHE A 128 -3.55 -1.95 9.38
N LEU A 129 -3.12 -2.54 10.50
CA LEU A 129 -2.09 -1.94 11.36
C LEU A 129 -0.76 -1.80 10.63
N PHE A 130 -0.36 -2.82 9.87
CA PHE A 130 0.87 -2.76 9.08
C PHE A 130 0.78 -1.67 7.98
N SER A 131 -0.37 -1.58 7.28
CA SER A 131 -0.67 -0.48 6.36
C SER A 131 -0.56 0.89 7.03
N PHE A 132 -1.18 1.06 8.21
CA PHE A 132 -1.10 2.28 9.01
C PHE A 132 0.36 2.64 9.38
N SER A 133 1.16 1.67 9.82
CA SER A 133 2.57 1.89 10.12
C SER A 133 3.36 2.31 8.88
N CYS A 134 3.12 1.69 7.72
CA CYS A 134 3.75 2.08 6.45
C CYS A 134 3.43 3.53 6.07
N HIS A 135 2.15 3.94 6.15
CA HIS A 135 1.77 5.33 5.87
C HIS A 135 2.38 6.32 6.87
N THR A 136 2.41 5.98 8.16
CA THR A 136 3.02 6.83 9.19
C THR A 136 4.53 6.99 8.96
N LEU A 137 5.24 5.92 8.63
CA LEU A 137 6.67 5.97 8.28
C LEU A 137 6.92 6.77 7.00
N SER A 138 6.05 6.63 5.99
CA SER A 138 6.11 7.44 4.78
C SER A 138 6.00 8.94 5.09
N ILE A 139 5.03 9.34 5.91
CA ILE A 139 4.85 10.73 6.36
C ILE A 139 6.11 11.24 7.05
N ARG A 140 6.75 10.44 7.91
CA ARG A 140 8.01 10.82 8.58
C ARG A 140 9.12 11.13 7.58
N PHE A 141 9.34 10.26 6.60
CA PHE A 141 10.37 10.47 5.58
C PHE A 141 10.07 11.69 4.70
N ILE A 142 8.83 11.84 4.24
CA ILE A 142 8.43 12.98 3.41
C ILE A 142 8.54 14.29 4.21
N ASN A 143 8.20 14.28 5.49
CA ASN A 143 8.35 15.44 6.36
C ASN A 143 9.83 15.81 6.59
N GLN A 144 10.71 14.83 6.73
CA GLN A 144 12.16 15.09 6.77
C GLN A 144 12.63 15.74 5.48
N VAL A 145 12.24 15.20 4.30
CA VAL A 145 12.57 15.81 3.00
C VAL A 145 12.03 17.25 2.92
N ASN A 146 10.82 17.51 3.41
CA ASN A 146 10.19 18.84 3.38
C ASN A 146 11.00 19.91 4.11
N ILE A 147 11.71 19.53 5.19
CA ILE A 147 12.62 20.44 5.91
C ILE A 147 13.97 20.51 5.19
N LEU A 148 14.55 19.35 4.84
CA LEU A 148 15.89 19.24 4.27
C LEU A 148 16.01 19.87 2.87
N ILE A 149 14.94 19.85 2.06
CA ILE A 149 14.96 20.36 0.69
C ILE A 149 15.19 21.88 0.60
N ASN A 150 14.84 22.62 1.67
CA ASN A 150 15.03 24.06 1.76
C ASN A 150 16.35 24.46 2.44
N THR A 151 17.19 23.50 2.83
CA THR A 151 18.45 23.78 3.53
C THR A 151 19.50 24.29 2.53
N PRO A 152 20.25 25.36 2.86
CA PRO A 152 21.33 25.87 2.01
C PRO A 152 22.31 24.75 1.64
N GLN A 153 22.67 24.69 0.35
CA GLN A 153 23.60 23.70 -0.17
C GLN A 153 25.04 24.23 0.02
N ASP A 154 25.62 24.01 1.19
CA ASP A 154 27.05 24.27 1.39
C ASP A 154 27.89 23.11 0.84
N PRO A 155 29.10 23.36 0.30
CA PRO A 155 30.01 22.32 -0.21
C PRO A 155 30.41 21.27 0.84
N THR A 156 30.27 21.59 2.13
CA THR A 156 30.55 20.74 3.28
C THR A 156 29.29 20.11 3.89
N SER A 157 28.11 20.40 3.33
CA SER A 157 26.85 19.89 3.83
C SER A 157 26.68 18.41 3.50
N ILE A 158 26.35 17.62 4.51
CA ILE A 158 26.04 16.19 4.40
C ILE A 158 24.75 15.97 3.59
N VAL A 159 23.95 17.03 3.38
CA VAL A 159 22.67 16.98 2.69
C VAL A 159 22.85 17.10 1.18
N THR A 160 23.23 15.99 0.54
CA THR A 160 23.37 15.90 -0.92
C THR A 160 22.00 15.70 -1.61
N PRO A 161 21.79 16.20 -2.85
CA PRO A 161 20.60 15.89 -3.65
C PRO A 161 20.29 14.40 -3.78
N HIS A 162 21.33 13.56 -3.83
CA HIS A 162 21.20 12.10 -3.86
C HIS A 162 20.59 11.55 -2.56
N TYR A 163 21.02 12.07 -1.40
CA TYR A 163 20.47 11.66 -0.11
C TYR A 163 18.99 12.03 0.02
N LEU A 164 18.63 13.26 -0.38
CA LEU A 164 17.24 13.72 -0.42
C LEU A 164 16.37 12.88 -1.36
N SER A 165 16.90 12.51 -2.53
CA SER A 165 16.21 11.66 -3.48
C SER A 165 15.96 10.26 -2.93
N ASP A 166 16.95 9.65 -2.26
CA ASP A 166 16.82 8.33 -1.62
C ASP A 166 15.80 8.35 -0.47
N LEU A 167 15.82 9.41 0.35
CA LEU A 167 14.86 9.60 1.42
C LEU A 167 13.44 9.76 0.90
N LEU A 168 13.27 10.55 -0.17
CA LEU A 168 11.99 10.73 -0.85
C LEU A 168 11.51 9.41 -1.47
N GLU A 169 12.41 8.66 -2.10
CA GLU A 169 12.10 7.37 -2.71
C GLU A 169 11.64 6.34 -1.66
N LYS A 170 12.33 6.24 -0.52
CA LYS A 170 11.90 5.41 0.62
C LYS A 170 10.52 5.81 1.14
N GLY A 171 10.25 7.11 1.27
CA GLY A 171 8.94 7.62 1.67
C GLY A 171 7.83 7.21 0.69
N PHE A 172 8.04 7.39 -0.61
CA PHE A 172 7.06 7.00 -1.63
C PHE A 172 6.91 5.49 -1.78
N LEU A 173 7.98 4.72 -1.58
CA LEU A 173 7.93 3.25 -1.58
C LEU A 173 7.08 2.74 -0.43
N LEU A 174 7.27 3.28 0.78
CA LEU A 174 6.43 2.95 1.95
C LEU A 174 4.97 3.37 1.74
N ASN A 175 4.73 4.53 1.12
CA ASN A 175 3.36 4.95 0.80
C ASN A 175 2.69 3.97 -0.19
N THR A 176 3.44 3.54 -1.20
CA THR A 176 2.96 2.58 -2.20
C THR A 176 2.68 1.24 -1.55
N ALA A 177 3.60 0.74 -0.71
CA ALA A 177 3.41 -0.48 0.05
C ALA A 177 2.18 -0.41 0.96
N GLY A 178 2.00 0.69 1.69
CA GLY A 178 0.81 0.96 2.52
C GLY A 178 -0.49 0.88 1.71
N ASN A 179 -0.56 1.62 0.60
CA ASN A 179 -1.74 1.58 -0.28
C ASN A 179 -2.06 0.16 -0.78
N ARG A 180 -1.03 -0.61 -1.13
CA ARG A 180 -1.20 -1.99 -1.60
C ARG A 180 -1.73 -2.91 -0.53
N LEU A 181 -1.19 -2.82 0.68
CA LEU A 181 -1.68 -3.57 1.84
C LEU A 181 -3.12 -3.19 2.18
N PHE A 182 -3.42 -1.89 2.15
CA PHE A 182 -4.78 -1.38 2.36
C PHE A 182 -5.77 -1.97 1.36
N TYR A 183 -5.46 -1.91 0.06
CA TYR A 183 -6.32 -2.46 -0.98
C TYR A 183 -6.44 -3.99 -0.91
N ALA A 184 -5.38 -4.70 -0.49
CA ALA A 184 -5.44 -6.14 -0.26
C ALA A 184 -6.31 -6.49 0.96
N ALA A 185 -6.36 -5.63 1.97
CA ALA A 185 -7.18 -5.83 3.17
C ALA A 185 -8.68 -5.55 2.96
N LEU A 186 -9.03 -4.68 2.01
CA LEU A 186 -10.44 -4.33 1.74
C LEU A 186 -11.32 -5.55 1.35
N PRO A 187 -10.94 -6.43 0.40
CA PRO A 187 -11.69 -7.66 0.15
C PRO A 187 -11.78 -8.59 1.35
N LEU A 188 -10.76 -8.59 2.22
CA LEU A 188 -10.77 -9.42 3.43
C LEU A 188 -11.80 -8.90 4.45
N LEU A 189 -12.14 -7.61 4.47
CA LEU A 189 -13.28 -7.12 5.27
C LEU A 189 -14.61 -7.73 4.81
N LEU A 190 -14.79 -7.94 3.50
CA LEU A 190 -16.00 -8.57 2.96
C LEU A 190 -16.14 -10.03 3.38
N TRP A 191 -15.08 -10.63 3.94
CA TRP A 191 -15.13 -11.98 4.48
C TRP A 191 -16.11 -12.14 5.63
N ILE A 192 -16.47 -11.04 6.31
CA ILE A 192 -17.52 -11.01 7.33
C ILE A 192 -18.88 -11.43 6.74
N PHE A 193 -19.16 -11.08 5.47
CA PHE A 193 -20.42 -11.37 4.80
C PHE A 193 -20.42 -12.72 4.05
N GLY A 194 -19.24 -13.29 3.80
CA GLY A 194 -19.08 -14.63 3.23
C GLY A 194 -17.87 -14.78 2.30
N PRO A 195 -17.41 -16.02 2.05
CA PRO A 195 -16.18 -16.28 1.29
C PRO A 195 -16.28 -15.93 -0.20
N VAL A 196 -17.48 -15.94 -0.79
CA VAL A 196 -17.69 -15.61 -2.21
C VAL A 196 -17.37 -14.15 -2.51
N LEU A 197 -17.74 -13.22 -1.61
CA LEU A 197 -17.47 -11.80 -1.77
C LEU A 197 -15.98 -11.48 -1.68
N VAL A 198 -15.23 -12.23 -0.86
CA VAL A 198 -13.77 -12.13 -0.79
C VAL A 198 -13.15 -12.48 -2.13
N PHE A 199 -13.56 -13.58 -2.73
CA PHE A 199 -12.99 -14.04 -4.00
C PHE A 199 -13.24 -13.04 -5.14
N VAL A 200 -14.47 -12.57 -5.29
CA VAL A 200 -14.83 -11.55 -6.30
C VAL A 200 -14.11 -10.23 -6.02
N GLY A 201 -14.04 -9.81 -4.76
CA GLY A 201 -13.33 -8.60 -4.34
C GLY A 201 -11.83 -8.67 -4.62
N SER A 202 -11.19 -9.80 -4.34
CA SER A 202 -9.77 -10.03 -4.63
C SER A 202 -9.48 -9.99 -6.13
N ILE A 203 -10.31 -10.63 -6.97
CA ILE A 203 -10.15 -10.56 -8.44
C ILE A 203 -10.31 -9.12 -8.93
N THR A 204 -11.30 -8.40 -8.41
CA THR A 204 -11.55 -7.00 -8.80
C THR A 204 -10.36 -6.12 -8.45
N ILE A 205 -9.82 -6.23 -7.22
CA ILE A 205 -8.65 -5.47 -6.79
C ILE A 205 -7.41 -5.84 -7.61
N VAL A 206 -7.15 -7.13 -7.87
CA VAL A 206 -6.01 -7.54 -8.70
C VAL A 206 -6.14 -7.00 -10.12
N THR A 207 -7.35 -7.04 -10.71
CA THR A 207 -7.61 -6.50 -12.05
C THR A 207 -7.40 -4.98 -12.09
N LEU A 208 -7.88 -4.26 -11.07
CA LEU A 208 -7.70 -2.81 -10.97
C LEU A 208 -6.21 -2.45 -10.80
N LEU A 209 -5.49 -3.16 -9.94
CA LEU A 209 -4.05 -2.98 -9.73
C LEU A 209 -3.25 -3.29 -10.99
N TYR A 210 -3.59 -4.35 -11.72
CA TYR A 210 -2.95 -4.70 -12.98
C TYR A 210 -3.14 -3.62 -14.04
N ASN A 211 -4.36 -3.11 -14.20
CA ASN A 211 -4.62 -2.00 -15.11
C ASN A 211 -3.84 -0.74 -14.71
N LEU A 212 -3.76 -0.45 -13.41
CA LEU A 212 -3.02 0.69 -12.88
C LEU A 212 -1.51 0.55 -13.12
N ASP A 213 -0.94 -0.63 -12.92
CA ASP A 213 0.50 -0.86 -13.03
C ASP A 213 1.01 -0.96 -14.47
N PHE A 214 0.24 -1.62 -15.34
CA PHE A 214 0.70 -2.01 -16.68
C PHE A 214 -0.03 -1.28 -17.81
N VAL A 215 -1.35 -1.16 -17.77
CA VAL A 215 -2.10 -0.59 -18.90
C VAL A 215 -1.84 0.91 -19.03
N PHE A 216 -1.78 1.64 -17.92
CA PHE A 216 -1.38 3.05 -17.95
C PHE A 216 0.10 3.24 -18.30
N GLY A 217 0.98 2.35 -17.86
CA GLY A 217 2.41 2.38 -18.22
C GLY A 217 2.63 2.16 -19.72
N PHE A 218 1.98 1.16 -20.29
CA PHE A 218 2.08 0.79 -21.70
C PHE A 218 1.43 1.84 -22.62
N ARG A 219 0.25 2.37 -22.26
CA ARG A 219 -0.39 3.47 -23.02
C ARG A 219 0.50 4.71 -23.07
N ARG A 220 1.15 5.06 -21.97
CA ARG A 220 2.04 6.23 -21.92
C ARG A 220 3.30 6.02 -22.76
N ASN A 221 3.92 4.84 -22.70
CA ASN A 221 5.10 4.53 -23.52
C ASN A 221 4.77 4.60 -25.01
N LYS A 222 3.64 4.00 -25.42
CA LYS A 222 3.18 4.03 -26.82
C LYS A 222 2.90 5.46 -27.32
N GLN A 223 2.46 6.36 -26.46
CA GLN A 223 2.19 7.75 -26.82
C GLN A 223 3.47 8.58 -26.97
N ILE A 224 4.53 8.27 -26.22
CA ILE A 224 5.86 8.89 -26.36
C ILE A 224 6.51 8.41 -27.67
N ASP A 225 6.48 7.10 -27.95
CA ASP A 225 7.06 6.53 -29.18
C ASP A 225 6.39 7.08 -30.46
N VAL A 226 5.09 7.37 -30.42
CA VAL A 226 4.36 7.97 -31.56
C VAL A 226 4.68 9.46 -31.71
N GLY A 227 4.86 10.22 -30.62
CA GLY A 227 5.23 11.64 -30.67
C GLY A 227 6.64 11.88 -31.20
N ASP A 228 7.59 10.99 -30.91
CA ASP A 228 8.96 11.06 -31.46
C ASP A 228 9.00 10.68 -32.96
N CYS A 229 8.07 9.85 -33.45
CA CYS A 229 7.96 9.52 -34.87
C CYS A 229 7.32 10.62 -35.72
N GLU A 230 6.51 11.50 -35.13
CA GLU A 230 5.90 12.65 -35.83
C GLU A 230 6.76 13.92 -35.79
N SER A 231 7.88 13.90 -35.05
CA SER A 231 8.75 15.06 -34.82
C SER A 231 10.10 14.99 -35.57
N GLY A 232 10.32 13.97 -36.40
CA GLY A 232 11.51 13.78 -37.24
C GLY A 232 11.20 13.93 -38.72
#